data_AF-R0LLM8-F1
#
_entry.id   AF-R0LLM8-F1
#
_cell.length_a   1.000
_cell.length_b   1.000
_cell.length_c   1.000
_cell.angle_alpha   90.00
_cell.angle_beta   90.00
_cell.angle_gamma   90.00
#
_symmetry.space_group_name_H-M   'P 1'
#
loop_
_entity.id
_entity.type
_entity.pdbx_description
1 polymer ?
#
loop_
_entity_poly.entity_id
_entity_poly.type
_entity_poly.pdbx_seq_one_letter_code
_entity_poly.pdbx_strand_id
1 'polypeptide(L)' 'QFLRRQQVLQLYRRILRALRDVPAEADRRYLQEWAREEFRRNKDATEE' A
#
# COMPACT_ATOMS: atom_id res chain seq x y z
N GLN A 1 2.76 -8.45 -16.06
CA GLN A 1 3.12 -7.25 -16.85
C GLN A 1 3.96 -6.27 -16.02
N PHE A 2 5.14 -5.86 -16.50
CA PHE A 2 6.08 -4.98 -15.77
C PHE A 2 5.52 -3.56 -15.51
N LEU A 3 4.81 -2.98 -16.48
CA LEU A 3 4.19 -1.66 -16.37
C LEU A 3 3.17 -1.58 -15.21
N ARG A 4 2.33 -2.61 -15.06
CA ARG A 4 1.40 -2.72 -13.92
C ARG A 4 2.14 -2.80 -12.58
N ARG A 5 3.23 -3.56 -12.49
CA ARG A 5 4.03 -3.67 -11.26
C ARG A 5 4.62 -2.32 -10.83
N GLN A 6 5.10 -1.52 -11.78
CA GLN A 6 5.62 -0.18 -11.47
C GLN A 6 4.51 0.77 -10.98
N GLN A 7 3.32 0.74 -11.59
CA GLN A 7 2.17 1.52 -11.14
C GLN A 7 1.72 1.13 -9.73
N VAL A 8 1.66 -0.16 -9.43
CA VAL A 8 1.33 -0.69 -8.09
C VAL A 8 2.36 -0.22 -7.06
N LEU A 9 3.66 -0.28 -7.37
CA LEU A 9 4.70 0.20 -6.46
C LEU A 9 4.65 1.73 -6.26
N GLN A 10 4.31 2.49 -7.30
CA GLN A 10 4.13 3.94 -7.17
C GLN A 10 2.92 4.28 -6.29
N LEU A 11 1.79 3.58 -6.46
CA LEU A 11 0.62 3.71 -5.61
C LEU A 11 0.96 3.39 -4.15
N TYR A 12 1.65 2.28 -3.91
CA TYR A 12 2.07 1.87 -2.57
C TYR A 12 2.90 2.97 -1.87
N ARG A 13 3.88 3.54 -2.56
CA ARG A 13 4.71 4.63 -2.00
C ARG A 13 3.91 5.90 -1.73
N ARG A 14 2.92 6.22 -2.56
CA ARG A 14 2.02 7.39 -2.33
C ARG A 14 1.17 7.18 -1.08
N ILE A 15 0.60 5.99 -0.91
CA ILE A 15 -0.16 5.63 0.30
C ILE A 15 0.73 5.76 1.53
N LEU A 16 1.89 5.10 1.55
CA LEU A 16 2.80 5.17 2.70
C LEU A 16 3.25 6.59 3.04
N ARG A 17 3.40 7.47 2.03
CA ARG A 17 3.72 8.87 2.25
C ARG A 17 2.57 9.61 2.92
N ALA A 18 1.34 9.44 2.44
CA ALA A 18 0.15 10.05 3.04
C ALA A 18 -0.08 9.59 4.48
N LEU A 19 0.27 8.33 4.81
CA LEU A 19 0.17 7.83 6.18
C LEU A 19 1.13 8.53 7.15
N ARG A 20 2.18 9.22 6.68
CA ARG A 20 3.09 9.97 7.57
C ARG A 20 2.43 11.22 8.15
N ASP A 21 1.41 11.73 7.49
CA ASP A 21 0.66 12.92 7.90
C ASP A 21 -0.41 12.59 8.96
N VAL A 22 -0.61 11.31 9.29
CA VAL A 22 -1.51 10.87 10.36
C VAL A 22 -0.88 11.21 11.72
N PRO A 23 -1.52 12.07 12.54
CA PRO A 23 -0.93 12.55 13.79
C PRO A 23 -0.93 11.48 14.89
N ALA A 24 -1.93 10.60 14.89
CA ALA A 24 -2.03 9.51 15.86
C ALA A 24 -1.09 8.36 15.48
N GLU A 25 -0.13 8.05 16.36
CA GLU A 25 0.85 7.00 16.09
C GLU A 25 0.21 5.61 15.96
N ALA A 26 -0.80 5.32 16.79
CA ALA A 26 -1.53 4.05 16.75
C ALA A 26 -2.20 3.84 15.38
N ASP A 27 -2.93 4.85 14.91
CA ASP A 27 -3.61 4.81 13.61
C ASP A 27 -2.61 4.71 12.47
N ARG A 28 -1.50 5.44 12.55
CA ARG A 28 -0.42 5.36 11.56
C ARG A 28 0.17 3.95 11.47
N ARG A 29 0.42 3.29 12.61
CA ARG A 29 0.95 1.91 12.64
C ARG A 29 -0.06 0.92 12.08
N TYR A 30 -1.32 1.03 12.52
CA TYR A 30 -2.41 0.20 12.01
C TYR A 30 -2.56 0.30 10.49
N LEU A 31 -2.61 1.53 9.96
CA LEU A 31 -2.77 1.77 8.52
C LEU A 31 -1.57 1.27 7.71
N GLN A 32 -0.36 1.33 8.25
CA GLN A 32 0.83 0.78 7.59
C GLN A 32 0.80 -0.75 7.53
N GLU A 33 0.37 -1.41 8.60
CA GLU A 33 0.19 -2.88 8.62
C GLU A 33 -0.92 -3.31 7.68
N TRP A 34 -2.08 -2.65 7.74
CA TRP A 34 -3.19 -2.91 6.83
C TRP A 34 -2.78 -2.76 5.36
N ALA A 35 -2.07 -1.68 5.01
CA ALA A 35 -1.60 -1.47 3.65
C ALA A 35 -0.59 -2.55 3.21
N ARG A 36 0.27 -3.05 4.10
CA ARG A 36 1.18 -4.15 3.75
C ARG A 36 0.42 -5.44 3.49
N GLU A 37 -0.57 -5.75 4.32
CA GLU A 37 -1.39 -6.94 4.15
C GLU A 37 -2.17 -6.91 2.85
N GLU A 38 -2.81 -5.79 2.52
CA GLU A 38 -3.61 -5.73 1.30
C GLU A 38 -2.79 -5.87 0.03
N PHE A 39 -1.60 -5.26 -0.02
CA PHE A 39 -0.71 -5.45 -1.16
C PHE A 39 -0.16 -6.88 -1.26
N ARG A 40 -0.03 -7.59 -0.13
CA ARG A 40 0.34 -9.01 -0.11
C ARG A 40 -0.82 -9.90 -0.58
N ARG A 41 -2.05 -9.64 -0.15
CA ARG A 41 -3.28 -10.35 -0.57
C ARG A 41 -3.53 -10.21 -2.07
N ASN A 42 -3.27 -9.03 -2.62
CA ASN A 42 -3.48 -8.72 -4.03
C ASN A 42 -2.24 -8.99 -4.91
N LYS A 43 -1.17 -9.59 -4.38
CA LYS A 43 0.07 -9.86 -5.13
C LYS A 43 -0.16 -10.75 -6.36
N ASP A 44 -1.04 -11.72 -6.22
CA ASP A 44 -1.41 -12.69 -7.25
C ASP A 44 -2.81 -12.42 -7.82
N ALA A 45 -3.42 -11.27 -7.46
CA ALA A 45 -4.67 -10.83 -8.04
C ALA A 45 -4.42 -10.47 -9.51
N THR A 46 -4.74 -11.41 -10.40
CA THR A 46 -5.01 -11.12 -11.79
C THR A 46 -6.40 -10.51 -11.87
N GLU A 47 -6.48 -9.20 -12.13
CA GLU A 47 -7.71 -8.62 -12.71
C GLU A 47 -8.01 -9.41 -13.99
N GLU A 48 -9.18 -10.04 -14.02
CA GLU A 48 -9.78 -10.62 -15.23
C GLU A 48 -9.98 -9.53 -16.30
#